data_AF-A0A0M1JNB3-F1
#
_entry.id   AF-A0A0M1JNB3-F1
#
_cell.length_a   1.000
_cell.length_b   1.000
_cell.length_c   1.000
_cell.angle_alpha   90.00
_cell.angle_beta   90.00
_cell.angle_gamma   90.00
#
_symmetry.space_group_name_H-M   'P 1'
#
loop_
_entity.id
_entity.type
_entity.pdbx_description
1 polymer ?
#
loop_
_entity_poly.entity_id
_entity_poly.type
_entity_poly.pdbx_seq_one_letter_code
_entity_poly.pdbx_strand_id
1 'polypeptide(L)'
;MLITDKILFNYQRCQRKSYMNLYGNPSEQSPLSDLMEKIHQDSYAYRQSILDQVAYQEPLYQPGDWSSGAQATLDLMKQGVDCIANGVLLVDAHPFQEVSALSSVAEPMSFSHREMPIWLLGDLDGVTLVSFPSLLMKKTGASDLGDWYYQPIDIKFSKRPKRDYQMIGAFHAQLLAAIQGLLPDAGLILREKGHYFVDVTKWLNLMQQTFFDCLQMLQTATEPEVFISRHPCETCQWYDSCYAIASANRHLSLLPGVTPTRYHALKQLNINTWEALAAANPVDLIPYFEETCQNHPVEQVTQAIVLQAQACLQNQAIALTNSEKHSNSFTPEQLPVAQIELYFDIEAQPELNLSFLHGVLKVDRTQTTPDNKPLETFHYFLAETPADEGLMWENFLQFVWEYPTAPIFHFCPYEAQEIKNLAKRYHTPASRWRPIIPRLIDVHALVTRHVVMPVESYSLKAIARSLGFQWRDPASSGAQCIVWYDQWLKTKTENLADPASQTKNEYLESILIYNEDDCRATYVVKDWLVKFLT
;
A
#
# COMPACT_ATOMS: atom_id res chain seq x y z
N MET A 1 18.28 19.61 -16.64
CA MET A 1 17.26 18.98 -15.79
C MET A 1 17.85 17.72 -15.18
N LEU A 2 17.67 17.52 -13.88
CA LEU A 2 18.20 16.35 -13.18
C LEU A 2 17.10 15.30 -13.00
N ILE A 3 17.35 14.07 -13.45
CA ILE A 3 16.43 12.94 -13.25
C ILE A 3 17.09 11.90 -12.36
N THR A 4 16.45 11.63 -11.22
CA THR A 4 16.90 10.60 -10.27
C THR A 4 16.10 9.32 -10.39
N ASP A 5 16.67 8.20 -9.98
CA ASP A 5 15.92 6.95 -9.77
C ASP A 5 14.69 7.11 -8.86
N LYS A 6 14.74 7.98 -7.84
CA LYS A 6 13.61 8.30 -6.96
C LYS A 6 12.47 8.97 -7.72
N ILE A 7 12.76 9.84 -8.69
CA ILE A 7 11.73 10.42 -9.57
C ILE A 7 11.08 9.30 -10.39
N LEU A 8 11.88 8.46 -11.04
CA LEU A 8 11.37 7.35 -11.85
C LEU A 8 10.56 6.35 -11.01
N PHE A 9 11.01 6.06 -9.78
CA PHE A 9 10.32 5.18 -8.85
C PHE A 9 8.95 5.72 -8.43
N ASN A 10 8.88 7.03 -8.12
CA ASN A 10 7.62 7.67 -7.81
C ASN A 10 6.70 7.70 -9.05
N TYR A 11 7.24 7.90 -10.24
CA TYR A 11 6.45 8.03 -11.47
C TYR A 11 5.68 6.75 -11.78
N GLN A 12 6.32 5.61 -11.56
CA GLN A 12 5.70 4.28 -11.68
C GLN A 12 4.54 4.05 -10.71
N ARG A 13 4.52 4.74 -9.57
CA ARG A 13 3.47 4.64 -8.55
C ARG A 13 2.40 5.70 -8.73
N CYS A 14 2.80 6.91 -9.09
CA CYS A 14 1.94 8.07 -9.34
C CYS A 14 2.71 9.14 -10.13
N GLN A 15 2.25 9.40 -11.35
CA GLN A 15 2.84 10.41 -12.24
C GLN A 15 2.74 11.80 -11.62
N ARG A 16 1.55 12.17 -11.11
CA ARG A 16 1.31 13.46 -10.46
C ARG A 16 2.21 13.68 -9.25
N LYS A 17 2.50 12.65 -8.45
CA LYS A 17 3.44 12.75 -7.32
C LYS A 17 4.83 13.16 -7.79
N SER A 18 5.30 12.62 -8.91
CA SER A 18 6.62 12.93 -9.46
C SER A 18 6.69 14.36 -9.98
N TYR A 19 5.62 14.80 -10.65
CA TYR A 19 5.45 16.19 -11.05
C TYR A 19 5.45 17.14 -9.84
N MET A 20 4.61 16.86 -8.83
CA MET A 20 4.47 17.71 -7.64
C MET A 20 5.75 17.76 -6.80
N ASN A 21 6.53 16.68 -6.75
CA ASN A 21 7.83 16.70 -6.07
C ASN A 21 8.83 17.68 -6.71
N LEU A 22 8.67 18.01 -8.00
CA LEU A 22 9.56 18.93 -8.72
C LEU A 22 8.98 20.35 -8.83
N TYR A 23 7.69 20.48 -9.12
CA TYR A 23 7.02 21.75 -9.43
C TYR A 23 6.00 22.20 -8.38
N GLY A 24 5.55 21.29 -7.52
CA GLY A 24 4.53 21.56 -6.51
C GLY A 24 5.07 22.43 -5.38
N ASN A 25 4.16 23.09 -4.66
CA ASN A 25 4.52 23.87 -3.49
C ASN A 25 4.74 22.95 -2.27
N PRO A 26 5.96 22.87 -1.69
CA PRO A 26 6.24 21.98 -0.57
C PRO A 26 5.36 22.25 0.67
N SER A 27 4.78 23.45 0.82
CA SER A 27 3.88 23.75 1.95
C SER A 27 2.53 23.04 1.86
N GLU A 28 2.18 22.45 0.71
CA GLU A 28 0.98 21.65 0.53
C GLU A 28 1.20 20.17 0.86
N GLN A 29 2.42 19.79 1.24
CA GLN A 29 2.71 18.45 1.73
C GLN A 29 2.25 18.30 3.18
N SER A 30 1.46 17.28 3.43
CA SER A 30 1.15 16.82 4.78
C SER A 30 2.42 16.23 5.44
N PRO A 31 2.53 16.29 6.77
CA PRO A 31 3.59 15.60 7.49
C PRO A 31 3.56 14.09 7.18
N LEU A 32 4.70 13.43 7.34
CA LEU A 32 4.73 11.97 7.30
C LEU A 32 3.88 11.43 8.45
N SER A 33 3.07 10.41 8.18
CA SER A 33 2.38 9.70 9.24
C SER A 33 3.38 8.90 10.08
N ASP A 34 3.06 8.66 11.34
CA ASP A 34 3.90 7.89 12.26
C ASP A 34 4.23 6.50 11.69
N LEU A 35 3.28 5.87 10.98
CA LEU A 35 3.52 4.60 10.30
C LEU A 35 4.57 4.74 9.19
N MET A 36 4.56 5.83 8.43
CA MET A 36 5.57 6.06 7.39
C MET A 36 6.94 6.36 7.98
N GLU A 37 7.02 7.11 9.07
CA GLU A 37 8.27 7.31 9.81
C GLU A 37 8.84 5.98 10.30
N LYS A 38 7.99 5.14 10.90
CA LYS A 38 8.35 3.78 11.31
C LYS A 38 8.87 2.94 10.14
N ILE A 39 8.16 2.92 8.99
CA ILE A 39 8.61 2.18 7.81
C ILE A 39 9.98 2.67 7.32
N HIS A 40 10.24 3.98 7.36
CA HIS A 40 11.55 4.52 7.02
C HIS A 40 12.63 4.07 8.01
N GLN A 41 12.35 4.11 9.31
CA GLN A 41 13.27 3.64 10.35
C GLN A 41 13.57 2.15 10.22
N ASP A 42 12.54 1.31 10.04
CA ASP A 42 12.70 -0.13 9.86
C ASP A 42 13.47 -0.46 8.58
N SER A 43 13.20 0.27 7.49
CA SER A 43 13.95 0.11 6.23
C SER A 43 15.41 0.51 6.38
N TYR A 44 15.70 1.56 7.15
CA TYR A 44 17.06 1.97 7.46
C TYR A 44 17.78 0.92 8.32
N ALA A 45 17.15 0.46 9.41
CA ALA A 45 17.70 -0.57 10.29
C ALA A 45 17.97 -1.88 9.52
N TYR A 46 17.05 -2.29 8.65
CA TYR A 46 17.26 -3.45 7.80
C TYR A 46 18.45 -3.26 6.84
N ARG A 47 18.56 -2.10 6.18
CA ARG A 47 19.71 -1.79 5.32
C ARG A 47 21.03 -1.88 6.11
N GLN A 48 21.08 -1.29 7.30
CA GLN A 48 22.26 -1.36 8.16
C GLN A 48 22.61 -2.80 8.55
N SER A 49 21.62 -3.61 8.91
CA SER A 49 21.85 -5.03 9.26
C SER A 49 22.46 -5.85 8.11
N ILE A 50 22.22 -5.46 6.85
CA ILE A 50 22.83 -6.07 5.67
C ILE A 50 24.24 -5.52 5.44
N LEU A 51 24.43 -4.21 5.61
CA LEU A 51 25.74 -3.56 5.49
C LEU A 51 26.73 -4.10 6.53
N ASP A 52 26.29 -4.36 7.76
CA ASP A 52 27.11 -4.93 8.84
C ASP A 52 27.65 -6.35 8.51
N GLN A 53 27.06 -7.04 7.53
CA GLN A 53 27.45 -8.38 7.11
C GLN A 53 28.48 -8.40 5.97
N VAL A 54 28.79 -7.23 5.37
CA VAL A 54 29.64 -7.13 4.19
C VAL A 54 30.74 -6.10 4.45
N ALA A 55 31.99 -6.42 4.11
CA ALA A 55 33.03 -5.40 4.08
C ALA A 55 32.82 -4.49 2.86
N TYR A 56 32.60 -3.20 3.08
CA TYR A 56 32.35 -2.22 2.02
C TYR A 56 33.21 -0.96 2.20
N GLN A 57 33.34 -0.18 1.13
CA GLN A 57 33.80 1.20 1.17
C GLN A 57 32.69 2.13 0.68
N GLU A 58 32.70 3.38 1.08
CA GLU A 58 31.71 4.38 0.64
C GLU A 58 32.41 5.57 -0.03
N PRO A 59 31.80 6.15 -1.08
CA PRO A 59 32.28 7.40 -1.64
C PRO A 59 32.10 8.54 -0.62
N LEU A 60 33.16 9.31 -0.40
CA LEU A 60 33.12 10.48 0.49
C LEU A 60 32.88 11.76 -0.31
N TYR A 61 31.77 12.44 -0.05
CA TYR A 61 31.38 13.68 -0.73
C TYR A 61 30.40 14.48 0.13
N GLN A 62 30.22 15.76 -0.19
CA GLN A 62 29.25 16.61 0.50
C GLN A 62 27.80 16.27 0.04
N PRO A 63 26.83 16.15 0.96
CA PRO A 63 25.44 15.89 0.59
C PRO A 63 24.92 16.90 -0.44
N GLY A 64 24.34 16.41 -1.54
CA GLY A 64 23.84 17.23 -2.65
C GLY A 64 24.87 17.50 -3.76
N ASP A 65 26.16 17.28 -3.52
CA ASP A 65 27.20 17.34 -4.56
C ASP A 65 27.36 15.98 -5.25
N TRP A 66 26.38 15.64 -6.10
CA TRP A 66 26.36 14.35 -6.78
C TRP A 66 27.47 14.18 -7.80
N SER A 67 28.03 15.27 -8.33
CA SER A 67 29.18 15.21 -9.25
C SER A 67 30.42 14.71 -8.52
N SER A 68 30.73 15.28 -7.35
CA SER A 68 31.81 14.77 -6.49
C SER A 68 31.53 13.34 -6.01
N GLY A 69 30.28 13.02 -5.67
CA GLY A 69 29.90 11.66 -5.27
C GLY A 69 30.08 10.63 -6.38
N ALA A 70 29.74 10.99 -7.62
CA ALA A 70 29.94 10.11 -8.77
C ALA A 70 31.42 9.91 -9.10
N GLN A 71 32.23 10.97 -9.00
CA GLN A 71 33.68 10.86 -9.17
C GLN A 71 34.31 9.96 -8.10
N ALA A 72 33.95 10.15 -6.83
CA ALA A 72 34.43 9.30 -5.73
C ALA A 72 33.99 7.83 -5.91
N THR A 73 32.78 7.59 -6.41
CA THR A 73 32.30 6.24 -6.73
C THR A 73 33.13 5.62 -7.86
N LEU A 74 33.38 6.37 -8.93
CA LEU A 74 34.20 5.92 -10.06
C LEU A 74 35.65 5.61 -9.64
N ASP A 75 36.23 6.40 -8.74
CA ASP A 75 37.58 6.18 -8.24
C ASP A 75 37.68 4.86 -7.46
N LEU A 76 36.67 4.53 -6.63
CA LEU A 76 36.58 3.24 -5.95
C LEU A 76 36.38 2.08 -6.94
N MET A 77 35.58 2.30 -7.99
CA MET A 77 35.37 1.32 -9.06
C MET A 77 36.68 1.02 -9.83
N LYS A 78 37.46 2.05 -10.14
CA LYS A 78 38.78 1.93 -10.80
C LYS A 78 39.85 1.29 -9.92
N GLN A 79 39.73 1.42 -8.60
CA GLN A 79 40.59 0.69 -7.65
C GLN A 79 40.21 -0.79 -7.53
N GLY A 80 39.04 -1.18 -8.06
CA GLY A 80 38.55 -2.55 -7.99
C GLY A 80 38.16 -2.95 -6.56
N VAL A 81 37.58 -2.03 -5.80
CA VAL A 81 37.00 -2.32 -4.47
C VAL A 81 35.90 -3.37 -4.59
N ASP A 82 35.93 -4.42 -3.77
CA ASP A 82 35.01 -5.57 -3.95
C ASP A 82 33.53 -5.22 -3.74
N CYS A 83 33.24 -4.31 -2.81
CA CYS A 83 31.89 -3.84 -2.50
C CYS A 83 31.93 -2.34 -2.18
N ILE A 84 31.15 -1.55 -2.92
CA ILE A 84 30.96 -0.12 -2.68
C ILE A 84 29.53 0.09 -2.22
N ALA A 85 29.31 0.61 -1.01
CA ALA A 85 27.99 0.95 -0.52
C ALA A 85 27.66 2.41 -0.86
N ASN A 86 26.36 2.70 -1.03
CA ASN A 86 25.85 4.06 -1.25
C ASN A 86 26.52 4.80 -2.43
N GLY A 87 26.84 4.05 -3.49
CA GLY A 87 27.43 4.59 -4.71
C GLY A 87 26.53 5.59 -5.41
N VAL A 88 27.13 6.57 -6.09
CA VAL A 88 26.44 7.54 -6.94
C VAL A 88 26.84 7.26 -8.38
N LEU A 89 25.85 6.99 -9.22
CA LEU A 89 26.01 6.88 -10.66
C LEU A 89 25.49 8.16 -11.29
N LEU A 90 26.31 8.83 -12.09
CA LEU A 90 25.93 10.05 -12.81
C LEU A 90 26.35 9.93 -14.26
N VAL A 91 25.40 10.22 -15.16
CA VAL A 91 25.63 10.25 -16.61
C VAL A 91 24.99 11.52 -17.14
N ASP A 92 25.81 12.40 -17.71
CA ASP A 92 25.32 13.54 -18.48
C ASP A 92 24.92 13.05 -19.87
N ALA A 93 23.68 13.34 -20.24
CA ALA A 93 23.21 13.04 -21.57
C ALA A 93 23.63 14.19 -22.50
N HIS A 94 24.60 13.93 -23.35
CA HIS A 94 25.10 14.86 -24.36
C HIS A 94 24.56 14.51 -25.75
N PRO A 95 24.39 15.51 -26.64
CA PRO A 95 24.02 15.24 -28.02
C PRO A 95 25.19 14.52 -28.68
N PHE A 96 24.88 13.57 -29.54
CA PHE A 96 25.91 12.90 -30.30
C PHE A 96 26.61 13.89 -31.24
N GLN A 97 27.93 14.06 -31.11
CA GLN A 97 28.72 14.53 -32.23
C GLN A 97 28.86 13.36 -33.20
N GLU A 98 28.35 13.52 -34.43
CA GLU A 98 28.56 12.55 -35.52
C GLU A 98 30.02 12.13 -35.57
N VAL A 99 30.30 10.86 -35.28
CA VAL A 99 31.58 10.25 -35.64
C VAL A 99 31.50 10.00 -37.14
N SER A 100 31.97 10.97 -37.92
CA SER A 100 32.15 10.85 -39.36
C SER A 100 33.25 9.82 -39.66
N ALA A 101 32.93 8.53 -39.62
CA ALA A 101 33.75 7.48 -40.21
C ALA A 101 32.94 6.20 -40.37
N LEU A 102 32.40 5.99 -41.57
CA LEU A 102 32.44 4.75 -42.36
C LEU A 102 31.33 4.80 -43.43
N SER A 103 31.60 5.56 -44.48
CA SER A 103 31.00 5.32 -45.79
C SER A 103 31.51 3.98 -46.34
N SER A 104 30.58 3.16 -46.85
CA SER A 104 30.77 1.82 -47.47
C SER A 104 31.15 0.72 -46.47
N VAL A 105 30.45 -0.40 -46.32
CA VAL A 105 30.02 -1.36 -47.34
C VAL A 105 28.78 -2.13 -46.83
N ALA A 106 27.87 -2.50 -47.72
CA ALA A 106 26.67 -3.27 -47.40
C ALA A 106 26.96 -4.78 -47.32
N GLU A 107 26.93 -5.37 -46.11
CA GLU A 107 26.65 -6.79 -45.85
C GLU A 107 25.97 -6.96 -44.48
N PRO A 108 25.09 -7.97 -44.29
CA PRO A 108 24.36 -8.17 -43.05
C PRO A 108 25.29 -8.80 -41.99
N MET A 109 25.79 -7.98 -41.07
CA MET A 109 26.66 -8.44 -39.98
C MET A 109 25.82 -9.10 -38.87
N SER A 110 26.21 -10.32 -38.51
CA SER A 110 25.83 -10.97 -37.26
C SER A 110 26.41 -10.20 -36.08
N PHE A 111 25.55 -9.65 -35.22
CA PHE A 111 25.99 -8.94 -34.02
C PHE A 111 26.56 -9.93 -32.99
N SER A 112 27.85 -9.78 -32.68
CA SER A 112 28.46 -10.40 -31.49
C SER A 112 28.11 -9.57 -30.25
N HIS A 113 27.87 -10.23 -29.11
CA HIS A 113 27.40 -9.66 -27.83
C HIS A 113 28.36 -8.65 -27.13
N ARG A 114 29.20 -7.90 -27.85
CA ARG A 114 30.23 -7.01 -27.27
C ARG A 114 30.20 -5.56 -27.70
N GLU A 115 29.20 -5.14 -28.47
CA GLU A 115 28.95 -3.73 -28.75
C GLU A 115 27.45 -3.47 -28.56
N MET A 116 27.02 -3.19 -27.32
CA MET A 116 25.74 -2.52 -27.08
C MET A 116 26.03 -1.03 -26.88
N PRO A 117 26.05 -0.23 -27.96
CA PRO A 117 26.22 1.20 -27.82
C PRO A 117 24.99 1.84 -27.14
N ILE A 118 25.26 2.89 -26.36
CA ILE A 118 24.40 3.65 -25.41
C ILE A 118 23.15 4.35 -26.05
N TRP A 119 22.69 3.94 -27.23
CA TRP A 119 21.74 4.69 -28.07
C TRP A 119 20.24 4.56 -27.77
N LEU A 120 19.81 4.45 -26.51
CA LEU A 120 18.37 4.43 -26.18
C LEU A 120 17.94 5.60 -25.27
N LEU A 121 18.73 6.65 -25.28
CA LEU A 121 18.38 7.96 -24.77
C LEU A 121 18.34 8.84 -26.01
N GLY A 122 17.17 9.38 -26.39
CA GLY A 122 17.03 10.25 -27.55
C GLY A 122 17.83 11.55 -27.40
N ASP A 123 17.42 12.62 -28.07
CA ASP A 123 17.94 13.95 -27.75
C ASP A 123 17.60 14.29 -26.29
N LEU A 124 18.60 14.19 -25.42
CA LEU A 124 18.50 14.42 -23.98
C LEU A 124 19.31 15.66 -23.59
N ASP A 125 19.45 16.62 -24.51
CA ASP A 125 20.23 17.82 -24.28
C ASP A 125 19.87 18.51 -22.97
N GLY A 126 20.91 18.69 -22.15
CA GLY A 126 20.79 19.31 -20.84
C GLY A 126 20.12 18.44 -19.78
N VAL A 127 20.02 17.12 -19.95
CA VAL A 127 19.52 16.17 -18.93
C VAL A 127 20.68 15.44 -18.26
N THR A 128 20.72 15.46 -16.93
CA THR A 128 21.67 14.70 -16.11
C THR A 128 20.91 13.58 -15.40
N LEU A 129 21.36 12.34 -15.58
CA LEU A 129 20.79 11.16 -14.94
C LEU A 129 21.60 10.80 -13.70
N VAL A 130 20.92 10.60 -12.57
CA VAL A 130 21.57 10.21 -11.31
C VAL A 130 20.88 9.02 -10.67
N SER A 131 21.68 8.11 -10.13
CA SER A 131 21.15 6.94 -9.46
C SER A 131 22.00 6.49 -8.27
N PHE A 132 21.34 5.88 -7.28
CA PHE A 132 21.87 5.57 -5.96
C PHE A 132 21.64 4.09 -5.62
N PRO A 133 22.30 3.15 -6.34
CA PRO A 133 22.24 1.74 -5.99
C PRO A 133 22.72 1.53 -4.55
N SER A 134 22.07 0.63 -3.82
CA SER A 134 22.44 0.40 -2.41
C SER A 134 23.86 -0.14 -2.26
N LEU A 135 24.25 -1.03 -3.17
CA LEU A 135 25.59 -1.61 -3.28
C LEU A 135 25.99 -1.70 -4.75
N LEU A 136 27.28 -1.56 -5.02
CA LEU A 136 27.94 -1.96 -6.26
C LEU A 136 28.89 -3.12 -5.92
N MET A 137 28.60 -4.29 -6.48
CA MET A 137 29.38 -5.50 -6.25
C MET A 137 30.30 -5.76 -7.42
N LYS A 138 31.60 -5.89 -7.16
CA LYS A 138 32.59 -6.25 -8.17
C LYS A 138 32.37 -7.67 -8.68
N LYS A 139 32.52 -7.84 -9.99
CA LYS A 139 32.46 -9.11 -10.72
C LYS A 139 33.65 -9.21 -11.66
N THR A 140 34.13 -10.43 -11.90
CA THR A 140 35.18 -10.68 -12.88
C THR A 140 34.61 -10.60 -14.29
N GLY A 141 35.28 -9.88 -15.19
CA GLY A 141 34.88 -9.73 -16.59
C GLY A 141 35.46 -8.45 -17.20
N ALA A 142 35.80 -8.49 -18.48
CA ALA A 142 36.37 -7.35 -19.19
C ALA A 142 35.38 -6.18 -19.29
N SER A 143 35.83 -4.98 -18.92
CA SER A 143 35.10 -3.72 -19.00
C SER A 143 36.08 -2.54 -19.18
N ASP A 144 35.57 -1.31 -19.28
CA ASP A 144 36.39 -0.10 -19.34
C ASP A 144 37.19 0.17 -18.04
N LEU A 145 36.89 -0.58 -16.97
CA LEU A 145 37.62 -0.56 -15.70
C LEU A 145 38.79 -1.55 -15.64
N GLY A 146 38.91 -2.47 -16.62
CA GLY A 146 39.90 -3.55 -16.64
C GLY A 146 39.27 -4.94 -16.66
N ASP A 147 39.81 -5.88 -15.88
CA ASP A 147 39.36 -7.29 -15.84
C ASP A 147 38.17 -7.53 -14.88
N TRP A 148 37.51 -6.45 -14.44
CA TRP A 148 36.32 -6.50 -13.61
C TRP A 148 35.28 -5.47 -14.05
N TYR A 149 34.05 -5.66 -13.60
CA TYR A 149 32.94 -4.72 -13.73
C TYR A 149 32.10 -4.72 -12.44
N TYR A 150 31.14 -3.81 -12.33
CA TYR A 150 30.24 -3.72 -11.19
C TYR A 150 28.80 -4.07 -11.55
N GLN A 151 28.15 -4.77 -10.62
CA GLN A 151 26.72 -5.08 -10.64
C GLN A 151 26.01 -4.26 -9.56
N PRO A 152 24.90 -3.56 -9.88
CA PRO A 152 24.11 -2.85 -8.88
C PRO A 152 23.22 -3.82 -8.10
N ILE A 153 23.18 -3.65 -6.78
CA ILE A 153 22.29 -4.37 -5.88
C ILE A 153 21.53 -3.38 -5.00
N ASP A 154 20.22 -3.59 -4.90
CA ASP A 154 19.34 -2.74 -4.11
C ASP A 154 18.75 -3.45 -2.90
N ILE A 155 18.95 -2.89 -1.71
CA ILE A 155 18.43 -3.45 -0.45
C ILE A 155 17.03 -2.88 -0.22
N LYS A 156 16.01 -3.74 -0.19
CA LYS A 156 14.61 -3.32 -0.02
C LYS A 156 13.98 -4.03 1.18
N PHE A 157 13.38 -3.22 2.06
CA PHE A 157 12.53 -3.71 3.16
C PHE A 157 11.18 -4.20 2.62
N SER A 158 11.22 -5.28 1.85
CA SER A 158 10.06 -5.93 1.25
C SER A 158 10.31 -7.42 1.09
N LYS A 159 9.28 -8.24 1.29
CA LYS A 159 9.34 -9.69 1.06
C LYS A 159 9.24 -10.09 -0.42
N ARG A 160 8.93 -9.12 -1.31
CA ARG A 160 8.62 -9.39 -2.73
C ARG A 160 9.48 -8.55 -3.68
N PRO A 161 9.92 -9.12 -4.82
CA PRO A 161 10.58 -8.39 -5.88
C PRO A 161 9.53 -7.62 -6.70
N LYS A 162 9.04 -6.50 -6.16
CA LYS A 162 8.02 -5.69 -6.83
C LYS A 162 8.54 -5.17 -8.18
N ARG A 163 7.61 -4.96 -9.14
CA ARG A 163 7.93 -4.46 -10.48
C ARG A 163 8.73 -3.15 -10.42
N ASP A 164 8.35 -2.26 -9.51
CA ASP A 164 9.00 -0.97 -9.35
C ASP A 164 10.47 -1.06 -8.91
N TYR A 165 10.80 -2.01 -8.02
CA TYR A 165 12.19 -2.28 -7.65
C TYR A 165 13.01 -2.84 -8.82
N GLN A 166 12.42 -3.75 -9.60
CA GLN A 166 13.12 -4.35 -10.74
C GLN A 166 13.39 -3.34 -11.87
N MET A 167 12.45 -2.42 -12.14
CA MET A 167 12.67 -1.36 -13.12
C MET A 167 13.75 -0.38 -12.67
N ILE A 168 13.83 -0.05 -11.37
CA ILE A 168 14.96 0.74 -10.84
C ILE A 168 16.29 -0.01 -10.94
N GLY A 169 16.31 -1.32 -10.70
CA GLY A 169 17.50 -2.16 -10.95
C GLY A 169 17.99 -2.10 -12.40
N ALA A 170 17.07 -2.13 -13.37
CA ALA A 170 17.41 -1.96 -14.79
C ALA A 170 17.93 -0.55 -15.10
N PHE A 171 17.39 0.49 -14.46
CA PHE A 171 17.89 1.86 -14.58
C PHE A 171 19.33 1.98 -14.05
N HIS A 172 19.64 1.39 -12.88
CA HIS A 172 21.01 1.32 -12.37
C HIS A 172 21.96 0.64 -13.37
N ALA A 173 21.54 -0.51 -13.92
CA ALA A 173 22.34 -1.28 -14.86
C ALA A 173 22.63 -0.48 -16.15
N GLN A 174 21.65 0.26 -16.67
CA GLN A 174 21.83 1.10 -17.86
C GLN A 174 22.84 2.23 -17.61
N LEU A 175 22.78 2.91 -16.45
CA LEU A 175 23.75 3.95 -16.11
C LEU A 175 25.16 3.36 -15.92
N LEU A 176 25.28 2.20 -15.27
CA LEU A 176 26.57 1.52 -15.15
C LEU A 176 27.14 1.11 -16.51
N ALA A 177 26.30 0.65 -17.44
CA ALA A 177 26.73 0.31 -18.80
C ALA A 177 27.41 1.50 -19.48
N ALA A 178 26.90 2.71 -19.28
CA ALA A 178 27.51 3.93 -19.81
C ALA A 178 28.84 4.31 -19.14
N ILE A 179 29.06 3.88 -17.88
CA ILE A 179 30.27 4.19 -17.10
C ILE A 179 31.38 3.16 -17.35
N GLN A 180 31.03 1.88 -17.49
CA GLN A 180 31.99 0.76 -17.54
C GLN A 180 32.04 0.04 -18.90
N GLY A 181 31.25 0.46 -19.90
CA GLY A 181 31.24 -0.12 -21.24
C GLY A 181 30.60 -1.52 -21.33
N LEU A 182 30.01 -2.02 -20.24
CA LEU A 182 29.38 -3.34 -20.16
C LEU A 182 28.06 -3.25 -19.39
N LEU A 183 26.97 -3.73 -20.00
CA LEU A 183 25.68 -3.87 -19.32
C LEU A 183 25.72 -5.00 -18.29
N PRO A 184 25.64 -4.70 -16.98
CA PRO A 184 25.65 -5.74 -15.96
C PRO A 184 24.23 -6.28 -15.71
N ASP A 185 24.14 -7.48 -15.13
CA ASP A 185 22.93 -7.92 -14.43
C ASP A 185 22.65 -7.02 -13.21
N ALA A 186 21.45 -7.08 -12.64
CA ALA A 186 21.08 -6.36 -11.42
C ALA A 186 20.53 -7.30 -10.33
N GLY A 187 20.58 -6.85 -9.07
CA GLY A 187 20.13 -7.65 -7.93
C GLY A 187 19.27 -6.87 -6.93
N LEU A 188 18.48 -7.60 -6.15
CA LEU A 188 17.80 -7.09 -4.96
C LEU A 188 18.19 -7.93 -3.75
N ILE A 189 18.25 -7.31 -2.57
CA ILE A 189 18.26 -8.00 -1.28
C ILE A 189 16.94 -7.69 -0.59
N LEU A 190 16.15 -8.74 -0.36
CA LEU A 190 14.78 -8.66 0.13
C LEU A 190 14.68 -9.25 1.54
N ARG A 191 13.87 -8.63 2.40
CA ARG A 191 13.59 -9.14 3.75
C ARG A 191 13.03 -10.57 3.68
N GLU A 192 13.55 -11.47 4.52
CA GLU A 192 13.22 -12.92 4.58
C GLU A 192 13.54 -13.74 3.32
N LYS A 193 13.54 -13.14 2.13
CA LYS A 193 13.80 -13.83 0.87
C LYS A 193 15.28 -13.83 0.46
N GLY A 194 16.07 -12.90 0.98
CA GLY A 194 17.49 -12.76 0.64
C GLY A 194 17.71 -12.22 -0.78
N HIS A 195 18.76 -12.70 -1.44
CA HIS A 195 19.13 -12.27 -2.78
C HIS A 195 18.08 -12.67 -3.83
N TYR A 196 17.79 -11.74 -4.74
CA TYR A 196 16.92 -11.94 -5.89
C TYR A 196 17.56 -11.36 -7.15
N PHE A 197 17.63 -12.16 -8.21
CA PHE A 197 18.17 -11.76 -9.51
C PHE A 197 17.13 -10.95 -10.31
N VAL A 198 17.55 -9.83 -10.88
CA VAL A 198 16.72 -9.00 -11.77
C VAL A 198 17.12 -9.27 -13.22
N ASP A 199 16.16 -9.73 -14.02
CA ASP A 199 16.32 -9.87 -15.48
C ASP A 199 16.31 -8.49 -16.14
N VAL A 200 17.49 -7.88 -16.27
CA VAL A 200 17.66 -6.53 -16.79
C VAL A 200 17.11 -6.42 -18.21
N THR A 201 17.40 -7.39 -19.08
CA THR A 201 16.98 -7.42 -20.47
C THR A 201 15.45 -7.37 -20.61
N LYS A 202 14.73 -8.10 -19.75
CA LYS A 202 13.26 -8.05 -19.71
C LYS A 202 12.70 -6.67 -19.34
N TRP A 203 13.34 -5.99 -18.39
CA TRP A 203 12.82 -4.74 -17.84
C TRP A 203 13.32 -3.48 -18.57
N LEU A 204 14.40 -3.59 -19.34
CA LEU A 204 15.08 -2.46 -19.97
C LEU A 204 14.14 -1.64 -20.87
N ASN A 205 13.45 -2.28 -21.81
CA ASN A 205 12.55 -1.59 -22.75
C ASN A 205 11.42 -0.84 -22.02
N LEU A 206 10.79 -1.50 -21.04
CA LEU A 206 9.70 -0.91 -20.27
C LEU A 206 10.18 0.23 -19.37
N MET A 207 11.37 0.08 -18.79
CA MET A 207 12.01 1.12 -17.99
C MET A 207 12.32 2.35 -18.85
N GLN A 208 12.89 2.16 -20.04
CA GLN A 208 13.20 3.26 -20.97
C GLN A 208 11.93 3.99 -21.43
N GLN A 209 10.89 3.27 -21.83
CA GLN A 209 9.59 3.88 -22.16
C GLN A 209 9.05 4.72 -20.99
N THR A 210 9.03 4.14 -19.79
CA THR A 210 8.58 4.84 -18.58
C THR A 210 9.43 6.07 -18.28
N PHE A 211 10.74 6.00 -18.50
CA PHE A 211 11.66 7.11 -18.34
C PHE A 211 11.36 8.24 -19.33
N PHE A 212 11.16 7.94 -20.61
CA PHE A 212 10.85 8.97 -21.61
C PHE A 212 9.51 9.65 -21.36
N ASP A 213 8.47 8.90 -21.00
CA ASP A 213 7.18 9.48 -20.64
C ASP A 213 7.31 10.43 -19.44
N CYS A 214 8.08 10.00 -18.43
CA CYS A 214 8.39 10.82 -17.26
C CYS A 214 9.17 12.08 -17.64
N LEU A 215 10.19 11.94 -18.48
CA LEU A 215 11.01 13.06 -18.95
C LEU A 215 10.16 14.07 -19.71
N GLN A 216 9.34 13.62 -20.65
CA GLN A 216 8.45 14.46 -21.45
C GLN A 216 7.47 15.23 -20.54
N MET A 217 6.83 14.54 -19.58
CA MET A 217 5.93 15.17 -18.60
C MET A 217 6.64 16.30 -17.85
N LEU A 218 7.87 16.07 -17.39
CA LEU A 218 8.63 17.05 -16.62
C LEU A 218 9.10 18.21 -17.52
N GLN A 219 9.71 17.95 -18.67
CA GLN A 219 10.21 19.00 -19.57
C GLN A 219 9.10 19.94 -20.07
N THR A 220 7.91 19.40 -20.33
CA THR A 220 6.76 20.20 -20.77
C THR A 220 6.01 20.85 -19.63
N ALA A 221 6.38 20.57 -18.37
CA ALA A 221 5.65 20.96 -17.17
C ALA A 221 4.15 20.63 -17.26
N THR A 222 3.82 19.46 -17.83
CA THR A 222 2.43 19.00 -17.97
C THR A 222 2.01 18.31 -16.67
N GLU A 223 1.25 19.00 -15.83
CA GLU A 223 0.69 18.41 -14.60
C GLU A 223 -0.30 17.28 -14.94
N PRO A 224 -0.09 16.05 -14.46
CA PRO A 224 -1.05 14.98 -14.65
C PRO A 224 -2.37 15.23 -13.91
N GLU A 225 -3.48 14.81 -14.52
CA GLU A 225 -4.82 14.88 -13.92
C GLU A 225 -4.85 14.20 -12.54
N VAL A 226 -5.58 14.80 -11.60
CA VAL A 226 -5.77 14.23 -10.26
C VAL A 226 -6.54 12.92 -10.38
N PHE A 227 -6.00 11.88 -9.75
CA PHE A 227 -6.70 10.60 -9.58
C PHE A 227 -6.39 10.02 -8.20
N ILE A 228 -7.42 9.86 -7.36
CA ILE A 228 -7.26 9.27 -6.02
C ILE A 228 -7.21 7.75 -6.14
N SER A 229 -5.99 7.23 -6.28
CA SER A 229 -5.72 5.79 -6.28
C SER A 229 -5.43 5.35 -4.84
N ARG A 230 -6.47 4.92 -4.13
CA ARG A 230 -6.48 4.50 -2.70
C ARG A 230 -5.11 4.05 -2.14
N HIS A 231 -4.59 2.89 -2.56
CA HIS A 231 -3.36 2.32 -2.00
C HIS A 231 -2.09 3.21 -2.16
N PRO A 232 -1.70 3.69 -3.35
CA PRO A 232 -0.60 4.67 -3.47
C PRO A 232 -0.83 5.98 -2.72
N CYS A 233 -2.09 6.39 -2.53
CA CYS A 233 -2.47 7.66 -1.93
C CYS A 233 -2.42 7.64 -0.39
N GLU A 234 -2.71 6.51 0.27
CA GLU A 234 -2.74 6.36 1.74
C GLU A 234 -1.47 6.84 2.45
N THR A 235 -0.32 6.75 1.77
CA THR A 235 1.01 7.13 2.31
C THR A 235 1.64 8.29 1.57
N CYS A 236 0.86 9.01 0.77
CA CYS A 236 1.33 10.12 -0.04
C CYS A 236 1.19 11.45 0.72
N GLN A 237 2.29 12.18 0.90
CA GLN A 237 2.25 13.51 1.52
C GLN A 237 1.45 14.54 0.70
N TRP A 238 1.24 14.31 -0.59
CA TRP A 238 0.40 15.16 -1.43
C TRP A 238 -1.09 14.79 -1.36
N TYR A 239 -1.47 13.79 -0.57
CA TYR A 239 -2.84 13.27 -0.54
C TYR A 239 -3.87 14.36 -0.29
N ASP A 240 -3.69 15.19 0.75
CA ASP A 240 -4.67 16.21 1.12
C ASP A 240 -4.88 17.23 0.00
N SER A 241 -3.80 17.68 -0.66
CA SER A 241 -3.89 18.56 -1.83
C SER A 241 -4.64 17.91 -3.00
N CYS A 242 -4.35 16.64 -3.30
CA CYS A 242 -5.03 15.90 -4.36
C CYS A 242 -6.50 15.69 -4.03
N TYR A 243 -6.79 15.34 -2.78
CA TYR A 243 -8.12 15.04 -2.29
C TYR A 243 -8.99 16.31 -2.28
N ALA A 244 -8.44 17.46 -1.88
CA ALA A 244 -9.14 18.74 -1.95
C ALA A 244 -9.58 19.06 -3.39
N ILE A 245 -8.70 18.86 -4.38
CA ILE A 245 -9.03 19.05 -5.81
C ILE A 245 -10.09 18.03 -6.26
N ALA A 246 -9.90 16.75 -5.91
CA ALA A 246 -10.85 15.69 -6.28
C ALA A 246 -12.24 15.94 -5.68
N SER A 247 -12.31 16.36 -4.42
CA SER A 247 -13.54 16.63 -3.68
C SER A 247 -14.26 17.84 -4.25
N ALA A 248 -13.55 18.95 -4.47
CA ALA A 248 -14.11 20.18 -5.06
C ALA A 248 -14.75 19.92 -6.44
N ASN A 249 -14.15 19.03 -7.22
CA ASN A 249 -14.63 18.69 -8.57
C ASN A 249 -15.61 17.50 -8.60
N ARG A 250 -15.94 16.88 -7.46
CA ARG A 250 -16.64 15.58 -7.40
C ARG A 250 -16.04 14.60 -8.41
N HIS A 251 -14.73 14.43 -8.34
CA HIS A 251 -14.00 13.64 -9.31
C HIS A 251 -14.44 12.17 -9.25
N LEU A 252 -14.55 11.51 -10.40
CA LEU A 252 -15.04 10.13 -10.48
C LEU A 252 -14.16 9.14 -9.71
N SER A 253 -12.87 9.44 -9.51
CA SER A 253 -11.96 8.59 -8.73
C SER A 253 -12.37 8.41 -7.26
N LEU A 254 -13.26 9.26 -6.74
CA LEU A 254 -13.77 9.13 -5.36
C LEU A 254 -14.84 8.04 -5.24
N LEU A 255 -15.46 7.61 -6.36
CA LEU A 255 -16.50 6.60 -6.34
C LEU A 255 -15.90 5.17 -6.24
N PRO A 256 -16.37 4.34 -5.29
CA PRO A 256 -16.02 2.93 -5.27
C PRO A 256 -16.26 2.23 -6.60
N GLY A 257 -15.27 1.44 -7.02
CA GLY A 257 -15.33 0.70 -8.30
C GLY A 257 -14.78 1.46 -9.50
N VAL A 258 -14.52 2.77 -9.40
CA VAL A 258 -13.83 3.54 -10.45
C VAL A 258 -12.32 3.35 -10.34
N THR A 259 -11.78 2.40 -11.09
CA THR A 259 -10.32 2.18 -11.24
C THR A 259 -9.75 3.11 -12.31
N PRO A 260 -8.42 3.31 -12.39
CA PRO A 260 -7.82 4.11 -13.47
C PRO A 260 -8.25 3.67 -14.87
N THR A 261 -8.31 2.36 -15.11
CA THR A 261 -8.75 1.80 -16.39
C THR A 261 -10.22 2.11 -16.68
N ARG A 262 -11.10 1.98 -15.67
CA ARG A 262 -12.53 2.31 -15.82
C ARG A 262 -12.75 3.81 -15.99
N TYR A 263 -11.96 4.63 -15.30
CA TYR A 263 -12.01 6.08 -15.48
C TYR A 263 -11.69 6.49 -16.92
N HIS A 264 -10.64 5.89 -17.51
CA HIS A 264 -10.32 6.10 -18.91
C HIS A 264 -11.45 5.66 -19.85
N ALA A 265 -12.07 4.50 -19.59
CA ALA A 265 -13.24 4.03 -20.35
C ALA A 265 -14.43 5.02 -20.26
N LEU A 266 -14.70 5.58 -19.07
CA LEU A 266 -15.74 6.59 -18.89
C LEU A 266 -15.43 7.89 -19.65
N LYS A 267 -14.16 8.33 -19.64
CA LYS A 267 -13.71 9.52 -20.39
C LYS A 267 -13.91 9.35 -21.90
N GLN A 268 -13.69 8.16 -22.45
CA GLN A 268 -13.96 7.86 -23.87
C GLN A 268 -15.45 8.02 -24.23
N LEU A 269 -16.33 7.79 -23.25
CA LEU A 269 -17.77 7.97 -23.38
C LEU A 269 -18.24 9.41 -23.04
N ASN A 270 -17.31 10.33 -22.78
CA ASN A 270 -17.59 11.68 -22.26
C ASN A 270 -18.34 11.71 -20.91
N ILE A 271 -18.23 10.64 -20.13
CA ILE A 271 -18.80 10.56 -18.77
C ILE A 271 -17.73 11.02 -17.79
N ASN A 272 -17.78 12.31 -17.42
CA ASN A 272 -16.73 12.98 -16.64
C ASN A 272 -17.19 13.45 -15.25
N THR A 273 -18.46 13.29 -14.93
CA THR A 273 -19.11 13.83 -13.72
C THR A 273 -19.94 12.75 -13.04
N TRP A 274 -20.18 12.88 -11.73
CA TRP A 274 -21.08 12.00 -11.00
C TRP A 274 -22.49 12.00 -11.59
N GLU A 275 -22.99 13.15 -12.03
CA GLU A 275 -24.31 13.32 -12.62
C GLU A 275 -24.45 12.53 -13.93
N ALA A 276 -23.49 12.69 -14.85
CA ALA A 276 -23.44 11.93 -16.10
C ALA A 276 -23.36 10.41 -15.85
N LEU A 277 -22.56 9.97 -14.87
CA LEU A 277 -22.45 8.55 -14.55
C LEU A 277 -23.71 7.99 -13.90
N ALA A 278 -24.34 8.75 -13.00
CA ALA A 278 -25.58 8.37 -12.34
C ALA A 278 -26.76 8.27 -13.32
N ALA A 279 -26.74 9.06 -14.40
CA ALA A 279 -27.73 9.04 -15.47
C ALA A 279 -27.42 8.04 -16.59
N ALA A 280 -26.23 7.43 -16.60
CA ALA A 280 -25.83 6.50 -17.64
C ALA A 280 -26.65 5.20 -17.60
N ASN A 281 -26.88 4.60 -18.77
CA ASN A 281 -27.41 3.25 -18.87
C ASN A 281 -26.27 2.24 -18.72
N PRO A 282 -26.29 1.34 -17.71
CA PRO A 282 -25.22 0.35 -17.49
C PRO A 282 -24.90 -0.49 -18.72
N VAL A 283 -25.89 -0.78 -19.56
CA VAL A 283 -25.72 -1.59 -20.78
C VAL A 283 -24.76 -0.92 -21.77
N ASP A 284 -24.79 0.40 -21.86
CA ASP A 284 -23.93 1.17 -22.79
C ASP A 284 -22.46 1.17 -22.34
N LEU A 285 -22.20 0.87 -21.06
CA LEU A 285 -20.85 0.78 -20.50
C LEU A 285 -20.18 -0.57 -20.76
N ILE A 286 -20.96 -1.63 -21.00
CA ILE A 286 -20.46 -3.01 -21.11
C ILE A 286 -19.30 -3.14 -22.11
N PRO A 287 -19.41 -2.65 -23.37
CA PRO A 287 -18.36 -2.85 -24.38
C PRO A 287 -17.00 -2.22 -24.00
N TYR A 288 -17.00 -1.23 -23.11
CA TYR A 288 -15.79 -0.52 -22.67
C TYR A 288 -15.19 -1.10 -21.39
N PHE A 289 -15.94 -1.95 -20.68
CA PHE A 289 -15.57 -2.45 -19.36
C PHE A 289 -15.12 -3.91 -19.37
N GLU A 290 -15.33 -4.68 -20.44
CA GLU A 290 -15.01 -6.11 -20.54
C GLU A 290 -13.59 -6.44 -20.06
N GLU A 291 -12.58 -5.72 -20.56
CA GLU A 291 -11.17 -5.93 -20.20
C GLU A 291 -10.82 -5.46 -18.78
N THR A 292 -11.70 -4.71 -18.12
CA THR A 292 -11.46 -4.09 -16.79
C THR A 292 -12.02 -4.91 -15.63
N CYS A 293 -12.77 -5.98 -15.91
CA CYS A 293 -13.60 -6.66 -14.92
C CYS A 293 -12.90 -7.78 -14.15
N GLN A 294 -11.65 -8.14 -14.44
CA GLN A 294 -10.82 -9.10 -13.67
C GLN A 294 -11.60 -10.36 -13.20
N ASN A 295 -12.36 -10.99 -14.12
CA ASN A 295 -13.22 -12.17 -13.91
C ASN A 295 -14.58 -11.94 -13.22
N HIS A 296 -14.97 -10.69 -12.94
CA HIS A 296 -16.33 -10.36 -12.53
C HIS A 296 -17.25 -10.18 -13.74
N PRO A 297 -18.55 -10.54 -13.64
CA PRO A 297 -19.52 -10.26 -14.70
C PRO A 297 -19.61 -8.76 -14.98
N VAL A 298 -19.41 -8.36 -16.23
CA VAL A 298 -19.34 -6.95 -16.65
C VAL A 298 -20.66 -6.21 -16.38
N GLU A 299 -21.78 -6.90 -16.52
CA GLU A 299 -23.12 -6.38 -16.21
C GLU A 299 -23.26 -6.00 -14.74
N GLN A 300 -22.69 -6.81 -13.84
CA GLN A 300 -22.73 -6.53 -12.41
C GLN A 300 -21.82 -5.33 -12.07
N VAL A 301 -20.64 -5.27 -12.68
CA VAL A 301 -19.70 -4.15 -12.47
C VAL A 301 -20.32 -2.85 -12.95
N THR A 302 -20.81 -2.80 -14.18
CA THR A 302 -21.43 -1.60 -14.80
C THR A 302 -22.71 -1.16 -14.08
N GLN A 303 -23.52 -2.09 -13.59
CA GLN A 303 -24.65 -1.75 -12.72
C GLN A 303 -24.17 -1.15 -11.40
N ALA A 304 -23.18 -1.77 -10.75
CA ALA A 304 -22.69 -1.34 -9.45
C ALA A 304 -22.07 0.07 -9.47
N ILE A 305 -21.26 0.40 -10.48
CA ILE A 305 -20.69 1.76 -10.61
C ILE A 305 -21.77 2.83 -10.82
N VAL A 306 -22.80 2.56 -11.64
CA VAL A 306 -23.90 3.52 -11.87
C VAL A 306 -24.71 3.71 -10.59
N LEU A 307 -25.07 2.62 -9.89
CA LEU A 307 -25.76 2.70 -8.59
C LEU A 307 -24.90 3.43 -7.55
N GLN A 308 -23.59 3.23 -7.55
CA GLN A 308 -22.68 3.92 -6.64
C GLN A 308 -22.67 5.43 -6.88
N ALA A 309 -22.67 5.86 -8.14
CA ALA A 309 -22.79 7.28 -8.49
C ALA A 309 -24.15 7.84 -8.05
N GLN A 310 -25.24 7.10 -8.23
CA GLN A 310 -26.59 7.51 -7.79
C GLN A 310 -26.66 7.66 -6.27
N ALA A 311 -26.18 6.67 -5.51
CA ALA A 311 -26.18 6.69 -4.06
C ALA A 311 -25.40 7.89 -3.52
N CYS A 312 -24.18 8.12 -4.03
CA CYS A 312 -23.35 9.25 -3.62
C CYS A 312 -23.94 10.60 -4.03
N LEU A 313 -24.53 10.72 -5.23
CA LEU A 313 -25.14 11.97 -5.70
C LEU A 313 -26.37 12.36 -4.87
N GLN A 314 -27.18 11.38 -4.47
CA GLN A 314 -28.37 11.58 -3.65
C GLN A 314 -28.04 11.61 -2.15
N ASN A 315 -26.82 11.24 -1.76
CA ASN A 315 -26.40 10.99 -0.39
C ASN A 315 -27.36 10.05 0.36
N GLN A 316 -27.76 8.96 -0.31
CA GLN A 316 -28.72 7.98 0.20
C GLN A 316 -28.27 6.56 -0.11
N ALA A 317 -28.48 5.65 0.84
CA ALA A 317 -28.22 4.23 0.64
C ALA A 317 -29.28 3.61 -0.28
N ILE A 318 -28.86 2.73 -1.20
CA ILE A 318 -29.74 2.05 -2.15
C ILE A 318 -29.75 0.56 -1.83
N ALA A 319 -30.93 0.01 -1.53
CA ALA A 319 -31.11 -1.43 -1.35
C ALA A 319 -31.00 -2.14 -2.70
N LEU A 320 -30.19 -3.20 -2.76
CA LEU A 320 -30.06 -4.06 -3.92
C LEU A 320 -31.21 -5.08 -3.91
N THR A 321 -32.31 -4.75 -4.59
CA THR A 321 -33.43 -5.68 -4.79
C THR A 321 -33.03 -6.73 -5.83
N ASN A 322 -33.13 -8.01 -5.46
CA ASN A 322 -32.72 -9.15 -6.28
C ASN A 322 -33.10 -9.02 -7.76
N SER A 323 -32.13 -9.17 -8.67
CA SER A 323 -32.45 -9.68 -10.01
C SER A 323 -32.89 -11.14 -9.84
N GLU A 324 -34.00 -11.53 -10.46
CA GLU A 324 -34.73 -12.81 -10.31
C GLU A 324 -33.92 -14.12 -10.55
N LYS A 325 -32.59 -14.06 -10.76
CA LYS A 325 -31.76 -15.20 -11.15
C LYS A 325 -30.67 -15.64 -10.16
N HIS A 326 -30.49 -14.98 -9.01
CA HIS A 326 -29.50 -15.41 -8.00
C HIS A 326 -30.07 -15.41 -6.58
N SER A 327 -29.64 -16.39 -5.76
CA SER A 327 -30.05 -16.64 -4.37
C SER A 327 -29.58 -15.58 -3.35
N ASN A 328 -29.56 -14.31 -3.76
CA ASN A 328 -29.08 -13.18 -2.96
C ASN A 328 -30.20 -12.48 -2.18
N SER A 329 -31.38 -13.10 -2.04
CA SER A 329 -32.42 -12.55 -1.17
C SER A 329 -31.92 -12.50 0.25
N PHE A 330 -31.90 -11.29 0.83
CA PHE A 330 -31.70 -11.14 2.26
C PHE A 330 -32.75 -11.99 2.99
N THR A 331 -32.30 -12.79 3.94
CA THR A 331 -33.20 -13.48 4.87
C THR A 331 -32.89 -13.01 6.29
N PRO A 332 -33.91 -12.80 7.16
CA PRO A 332 -33.67 -12.33 8.53
C PRO A 332 -32.70 -13.21 9.33
N GLU A 333 -32.57 -14.49 8.97
CA GLU A 333 -31.63 -15.43 9.59
C GLU A 333 -30.15 -15.08 9.32
N GLN A 334 -29.86 -14.34 8.24
CA GLN A 334 -28.49 -13.90 7.92
C GLN A 334 -27.99 -12.79 8.84
N LEU A 335 -28.89 -12.04 9.47
CA LEU A 335 -28.57 -10.93 10.36
C LEU A 335 -29.42 -11.01 11.64
N PRO A 336 -29.15 -12.00 12.52
CA PRO A 336 -29.99 -12.27 13.66
C PRO A 336 -29.99 -11.11 14.66
N VAL A 337 -31.12 -10.93 15.34
CA VAL A 337 -31.25 -10.10 16.53
C VAL A 337 -31.43 -11.03 17.73
N ALA A 338 -30.41 -11.11 18.58
CA ALA A 338 -30.36 -12.04 19.71
C ALA A 338 -30.44 -11.29 21.06
N GLN A 339 -30.80 -12.02 22.13
CA GLN A 339 -30.81 -11.44 23.49
C GLN A 339 -29.43 -10.93 23.91
N ILE A 340 -28.39 -11.72 23.62
CA ILE A 340 -26.99 -11.34 23.77
C ILE A 340 -26.33 -11.36 22.40
N GLU A 341 -25.63 -10.28 22.05
CA GLU A 341 -24.84 -10.14 20.84
C GLU A 341 -23.41 -9.77 21.21
N LEU A 342 -22.42 -10.31 20.48
CA LEU A 342 -21.01 -9.97 20.65
C LEU A 342 -20.51 -9.26 19.39
N TYR A 343 -19.78 -8.16 19.53
CA TYR A 343 -19.13 -7.45 18.42
C TYR A 343 -17.63 -7.50 18.64
N PHE A 344 -16.91 -8.10 17.70
CA PHE A 344 -15.53 -8.54 17.87
C PHE A 344 -14.61 -7.84 16.88
N ASP A 345 -13.49 -7.34 17.40
CA ASP A 345 -12.42 -6.69 16.64
C ASP A 345 -11.03 -7.11 17.17
N ILE A 346 -10.03 -7.16 16.29
CA ILE A 346 -8.65 -7.57 16.60
C ILE A 346 -7.66 -6.47 16.18
N GLU A 347 -6.79 -6.08 17.10
CA GLU A 347 -5.56 -5.34 16.75
C GLU A 347 -4.37 -6.29 16.66
N ALA A 348 -3.58 -6.11 15.61
CA ALA A 348 -2.44 -6.96 15.31
C ALA A 348 -1.19 -6.16 14.92
N GLN A 349 -0.04 -6.78 15.15
CA GLN A 349 1.27 -6.38 14.68
C GLN A 349 1.77 -7.38 13.62
N PRO A 350 1.49 -7.15 12.32
CA PRO A 350 1.80 -8.09 11.25
C PRO A 350 3.28 -8.45 11.14
N GLU A 351 4.16 -7.51 11.50
CA GLU A 351 5.62 -7.71 11.45
C GLU A 351 6.10 -8.74 12.47
N LEU A 352 5.42 -8.84 13.61
CA LEU A 352 5.67 -9.84 14.64
C LEU A 352 4.80 -11.09 14.46
N ASN A 353 3.92 -11.12 13.44
CA ASN A 353 2.89 -12.15 13.26
C ASN A 353 2.08 -12.38 14.56
N LEU A 354 1.66 -11.27 15.17
CA LEU A 354 1.09 -11.21 16.51
C LEU A 354 -0.27 -10.48 16.47
N SER A 355 -1.30 -11.08 17.06
CA SER A 355 -2.51 -10.41 17.51
C SER A 355 -2.31 -10.01 18.97
N PHE A 356 -2.35 -8.72 19.27
CA PHE A 356 -2.01 -8.22 20.60
C PHE A 356 -3.22 -7.76 21.41
N LEU A 357 -4.37 -7.52 20.78
CA LEU A 357 -5.59 -7.15 21.48
C LEU A 357 -6.81 -7.77 20.80
N HIS A 358 -7.67 -8.40 21.60
CA HIS A 358 -9.00 -8.84 21.20
C HIS A 358 -10.05 -8.02 21.97
N GLY A 359 -10.83 -7.21 21.27
CA GLY A 359 -11.93 -6.43 21.83
C GLY A 359 -13.27 -7.09 21.58
N VAL A 360 -14.13 -7.11 22.59
CA VAL A 360 -15.50 -7.59 22.46
C VAL A 360 -16.47 -6.64 23.15
N LEU A 361 -17.32 -5.97 22.36
CA LEU A 361 -18.50 -5.30 22.90
C LEU A 361 -19.63 -6.33 23.06
N LYS A 362 -20.04 -6.58 24.31
CA LYS A 362 -21.22 -7.37 24.63
C LYS A 362 -22.43 -6.44 24.70
N VAL A 363 -23.46 -6.75 23.92
CA VAL A 363 -24.75 -6.06 23.93
C VAL A 363 -25.80 -7.00 24.53
N ASP A 364 -26.34 -6.64 25.70
CA ASP A 364 -27.43 -7.34 26.37
C ASP A 364 -28.75 -6.58 26.14
N ARG A 365 -29.59 -7.14 25.27
CA ARG A 365 -30.92 -6.59 24.92
C ARG A 365 -32.01 -6.95 25.94
N THR A 366 -31.71 -7.78 26.93
CA THR A 366 -32.65 -8.10 28.03
C THR A 366 -32.61 -7.05 29.13
N GLN A 367 -31.54 -6.26 29.19
CA GLN A 367 -31.35 -5.15 30.10
C GLN A 367 -31.38 -3.83 29.33
N THR A 368 -31.96 -2.80 29.94
CA THR A 368 -32.03 -1.47 29.33
C THR A 368 -31.43 -0.41 30.25
N THR A 369 -30.73 0.53 29.63
CA THR A 369 -30.26 1.76 30.27
C THR A 369 -31.44 2.74 30.46
N PRO A 370 -31.29 3.80 31.28
CA PRO A 370 -32.34 4.82 31.46
C PRO A 370 -32.84 5.45 30.15
N ASP A 371 -31.98 5.52 29.14
CA ASP A 371 -32.31 6.04 27.80
C ASP A 371 -32.94 5.00 26.87
N ASN A 372 -33.41 3.87 27.42
CA ASN A 372 -34.06 2.77 26.72
C ASN A 372 -33.19 2.11 25.63
N LYS A 373 -31.87 2.12 25.80
CA LYS A 373 -30.91 1.37 24.96
C LYS A 373 -30.48 0.08 25.64
N PRO A 374 -30.11 -0.98 24.88
CA PRO A 374 -29.49 -2.19 25.44
C PRO A 374 -28.31 -1.87 26.36
N LEU A 375 -28.06 -2.74 27.34
CA LEU A 375 -26.86 -2.62 28.16
C LEU A 375 -25.63 -3.04 27.35
N GLU A 376 -24.63 -2.18 27.29
CA GLU A 376 -23.39 -2.39 26.55
C GLU A 376 -22.23 -2.55 27.53
N THR A 377 -21.38 -3.56 27.35
CA THR A 377 -20.17 -3.75 28.16
C THR A 377 -19.02 -4.15 27.27
N PHE A 378 -17.94 -3.37 27.29
CA PHE A 378 -16.73 -3.67 26.56
C PHE A 378 -15.81 -4.58 27.40
N HIS A 379 -15.34 -5.65 26.78
CA HIS A 379 -14.37 -6.60 27.33
C HIS A 379 -13.16 -6.62 26.41
N TYR A 380 -11.96 -6.72 26.96
CA TYR A 380 -10.74 -6.83 26.16
C TYR A 380 -9.80 -7.89 26.72
N PHE A 381 -9.01 -8.47 25.84
CA PHE A 381 -7.94 -9.41 26.16
C PHE A 381 -6.68 -8.91 25.50
N LEU A 382 -5.63 -8.67 26.30
CA LEU A 382 -4.39 -8.03 25.85
C LEU A 382 -3.21 -9.00 26.00
N ALA A 383 -2.38 -9.10 24.96
CA ALA A 383 -1.06 -9.68 25.05
C ALA A 383 -0.06 -8.59 25.48
N GLU A 384 0.41 -8.66 26.72
CA GLU A 384 1.32 -7.65 27.25
C GLU A 384 2.73 -7.71 26.66
N THR A 385 3.10 -8.89 26.18
CA THR A 385 4.27 -9.19 25.40
C THR A 385 3.87 -10.17 24.29
N PRO A 386 4.69 -10.32 23.23
CA PRO A 386 4.42 -11.34 22.21
C PRO A 386 4.26 -12.77 22.76
N ALA A 387 4.86 -13.08 23.93
CA ALA A 387 4.73 -14.38 24.57
C ALA A 387 3.35 -14.62 25.20
N ASP A 388 2.60 -13.54 25.50
CA ASP A 388 1.30 -13.61 26.19
C ASP A 388 0.12 -13.86 25.25
N GLU A 389 0.32 -13.84 23.91
CA GLU A 389 -0.76 -14.03 22.93
C GLU A 389 -1.50 -15.37 23.13
N GLY A 390 -0.80 -16.43 23.54
CA GLY A 390 -1.44 -17.72 23.83
C GLY A 390 -2.40 -17.66 25.03
N LEU A 391 -2.02 -16.95 26.09
CA LEU A 391 -2.87 -16.75 27.27
C LEU A 391 -4.05 -15.82 26.96
N MET A 392 -3.79 -14.74 26.22
CA MET A 392 -4.83 -13.84 25.72
C MET A 392 -5.89 -14.59 24.90
N TRP A 393 -5.44 -15.45 23.98
CA TRP A 393 -6.31 -16.30 23.17
C TRP A 393 -7.17 -17.25 24.00
N GLU A 394 -6.60 -17.89 25.03
CA GLU A 394 -7.33 -18.78 25.92
C GLU A 394 -8.40 -18.05 26.76
N ASN A 395 -8.07 -16.86 27.26
CA ASN A 395 -9.01 -16.02 28.00
C ASN A 395 -10.18 -15.55 27.11
N PHE A 396 -9.89 -15.16 25.87
CA PHE A 396 -10.91 -14.82 24.88
C PHE A 396 -11.86 -16.01 24.63
N LEU A 397 -11.30 -17.22 24.43
CA LEU A 397 -12.12 -18.42 24.25
C LEU A 397 -13.02 -18.67 25.47
N GLN A 398 -12.48 -18.55 26.69
CA GLN A 398 -13.27 -18.72 27.91
C GLN A 398 -14.48 -17.79 27.94
N PHE A 399 -14.27 -16.51 27.64
CA PHE A 399 -15.35 -15.52 27.59
C PHE A 399 -16.41 -15.85 26.52
N VAL A 400 -15.99 -16.21 25.31
CA VAL A 400 -16.93 -16.57 24.23
C VAL A 400 -17.79 -17.80 24.58
N TRP A 401 -17.26 -18.71 25.40
CA TRP A 401 -17.97 -19.89 25.89
C TRP A 401 -18.95 -19.61 27.04
N GLU A 402 -18.90 -18.45 27.68
CA GLU A 402 -19.96 -17.99 28.60
C GLU A 402 -21.28 -17.73 27.85
N TYR A 403 -21.20 -17.44 26.55
CA TYR A 403 -22.33 -17.13 25.68
C TYR A 403 -22.36 -18.07 24.46
N PRO A 404 -22.59 -19.39 24.63
CA PRO A 404 -22.34 -20.39 23.60
C PRO A 404 -23.22 -20.26 22.34
N THR A 405 -24.36 -19.56 22.44
CA THR A 405 -25.33 -19.37 21.36
C THR A 405 -25.33 -17.95 20.78
N ALA A 406 -24.60 -17.00 21.38
CA ALA A 406 -24.62 -15.61 20.94
C ALA A 406 -23.95 -15.47 19.55
N PRO A 407 -24.56 -14.77 18.58
CA PRO A 407 -23.90 -14.39 17.35
C PRO A 407 -22.73 -13.45 17.64
N ILE A 408 -21.68 -13.55 16.83
CA ILE A 408 -20.47 -12.76 16.93
C ILE A 408 -20.34 -11.96 15.63
N PHE A 409 -20.62 -10.67 15.68
CA PHE A 409 -20.50 -9.79 14.54
C PHE A 409 -19.08 -9.24 14.45
N HIS A 410 -18.54 -9.21 13.24
CA HIS A 410 -17.22 -8.65 12.96
C HIS A 410 -17.26 -7.96 11.59
N PHE A 411 -16.21 -7.22 11.24
CA PHE A 411 -16.20 -6.39 10.04
C PHE A 411 -15.03 -6.76 9.12
N CYS A 412 -15.33 -7.49 8.03
CA CYS A 412 -14.40 -8.11 7.07
C CYS A 412 -13.91 -9.52 7.46
N PRO A 413 -13.32 -10.31 6.55
CA PRO A 413 -12.96 -11.70 6.83
C PRO A 413 -11.77 -11.93 7.78
N TYR A 414 -11.09 -10.87 8.22
CA TYR A 414 -9.82 -10.98 8.94
C TYR A 414 -9.97 -11.71 10.27
N GLU A 415 -10.96 -11.36 11.09
CA GLU A 415 -11.14 -11.93 12.44
C GLU A 415 -11.41 -13.44 12.39
N ALA A 416 -12.25 -13.87 11.44
CA ALA A 416 -12.55 -15.28 11.23
C ALA A 416 -11.33 -16.08 10.72
N GLN A 417 -10.47 -15.46 9.93
CA GLN A 417 -9.21 -16.07 9.51
C GLN A 417 -8.22 -16.13 10.67
N GLU A 418 -8.14 -15.08 11.48
CA GLU A 418 -7.19 -15.01 12.59
C GLU A 418 -7.54 -15.97 13.72
N ILE A 419 -8.83 -16.19 14.01
CA ILE A 419 -9.28 -17.27 14.91
C ILE A 419 -8.73 -18.65 14.46
N LYS A 420 -8.74 -18.93 13.14
CA LYS A 420 -8.18 -20.20 12.61
C LYS A 420 -6.66 -20.23 12.74
N ASN A 421 -5.99 -19.09 12.52
CA ASN A 421 -4.55 -18.96 12.63
C ASN A 421 -4.10 -19.18 14.07
N LEU A 422 -4.73 -18.51 15.04
CA LEU A 422 -4.47 -18.64 16.48
C LEU A 422 -4.73 -20.06 16.96
N ALA A 423 -5.86 -20.66 16.57
CA ALA A 423 -6.16 -22.05 16.92
C ALA A 423 -5.09 -23.03 16.41
N LYS A 424 -4.54 -22.79 15.21
CA LYS A 424 -3.43 -23.58 14.67
C LYS A 424 -2.12 -23.30 15.41
N ARG A 425 -1.80 -22.02 15.64
CA ARG A 425 -0.57 -21.54 16.29
C ARG A 425 -0.44 -22.08 17.72
N TYR A 426 -1.55 -22.12 18.47
CA TYR A 426 -1.61 -22.54 19.86
C TYR A 426 -2.17 -23.95 20.08
N HIS A 427 -2.29 -24.75 19.02
CA HIS A 427 -2.75 -26.14 19.10
C HIS A 427 -4.09 -26.34 19.82
N THR A 428 -5.01 -25.38 19.66
CA THR A 428 -6.31 -25.39 20.36
C THR A 428 -7.19 -26.55 19.88
N PRO A 429 -7.78 -27.35 20.80
CA PRO A 429 -8.69 -28.42 20.45
C PRO A 429 -9.83 -27.95 19.54
N ALA A 430 -10.13 -28.73 18.49
CA ALA A 430 -11.15 -28.40 17.50
C ALA A 430 -12.54 -28.14 18.11
N SER A 431 -12.86 -28.79 19.23
CA SER A 431 -14.11 -28.59 19.98
C SER A 431 -14.26 -27.18 20.56
N ARG A 432 -13.17 -26.45 20.80
CA ARG A 432 -13.19 -25.12 21.41
C ARG A 432 -13.32 -23.96 20.42
N TRP A 433 -12.87 -24.12 19.18
CA TRP A 433 -12.88 -23.02 18.21
C TRP A 433 -13.76 -23.27 16.97
N ARG A 434 -13.91 -24.53 16.51
CA ARG A 434 -14.74 -24.80 15.32
C ARG A 434 -16.21 -24.39 15.49
N PRO A 435 -16.85 -24.59 16.66
CA PRO A 435 -18.23 -24.12 16.87
C PRO A 435 -18.38 -22.58 16.86
N ILE A 436 -17.28 -21.83 17.04
CA ILE A 436 -17.30 -20.36 16.99
C ILE A 436 -17.42 -19.86 15.54
N ILE A 437 -16.80 -20.55 14.58
CA ILE A 437 -16.79 -20.14 13.16
C ILE A 437 -18.18 -19.87 12.57
N PRO A 438 -19.20 -20.75 12.70
CA PRO A 438 -20.54 -20.47 12.16
C PRO A 438 -21.29 -19.37 12.92
N ARG A 439 -20.82 -18.97 14.11
CA ARG A 439 -21.38 -17.83 14.87
C ARG A 439 -20.82 -16.49 14.40
N LEU A 440 -19.70 -16.49 13.66
CA LEU A 440 -19.09 -15.28 13.11
C LEU A 440 -19.87 -14.80 11.89
N ILE A 441 -20.38 -13.57 11.97
CA ILE A 441 -21.19 -12.94 10.93
C ILE A 441 -20.46 -11.69 10.44
N ASP A 442 -20.02 -11.75 9.19
CA ASP A 442 -19.31 -10.65 8.52
C ASP A 442 -20.31 -9.56 8.10
N VAL A 443 -20.36 -8.47 8.87
CA VAL A 443 -21.25 -7.33 8.61
C VAL A 443 -20.87 -6.62 7.31
N HIS A 444 -19.58 -6.53 6.99
CA HIS A 444 -19.12 -5.90 5.74
C HIS A 444 -19.60 -6.69 4.50
N ALA A 445 -19.52 -8.03 4.55
CA ALA A 445 -20.03 -8.87 3.48
C ALA A 445 -21.54 -8.72 3.27
N LEU A 446 -22.31 -8.52 4.35
CA LEU A 446 -23.75 -8.28 4.25
C LEU A 446 -24.06 -6.90 3.68
N VAL A 447 -23.38 -5.84 4.15
CA VAL A 447 -23.54 -4.48 3.62
C VAL A 447 -23.25 -4.47 2.12
N THR A 448 -22.06 -4.95 1.71
CA THR A 448 -21.63 -4.92 0.29
C THR A 448 -22.46 -5.80 -0.64
N ARG A 449 -23.14 -6.83 -0.10
CA ARG A 449 -24.03 -7.70 -0.88
C ARG A 449 -25.41 -7.08 -1.09
N HIS A 450 -25.93 -6.35 -0.11
CA HIS A 450 -27.34 -5.94 -0.08
C HIS A 450 -27.56 -4.43 -0.22
N VAL A 451 -26.52 -3.61 -0.08
CA VAL A 451 -26.67 -2.16 -0.05
C VAL A 451 -25.52 -1.45 -0.76
N VAL A 452 -25.88 -0.45 -1.57
CA VAL A 452 -24.94 0.54 -2.07
C VAL A 452 -24.95 1.74 -1.14
N MET A 453 -23.86 1.95 -0.41
CA MET A 453 -23.71 3.04 0.55
C MET A 453 -23.24 4.34 -0.13
N PRO A 454 -23.70 5.52 0.31
CA PRO A 454 -23.25 6.81 -0.22
C PRO A 454 -21.88 7.22 0.34
N VAL A 455 -20.86 6.40 0.08
CA VAL A 455 -19.52 6.53 0.68
C VAL A 455 -18.42 6.39 -0.37
N GLU A 456 -17.28 7.02 -0.11
CA GLU A 456 -16.09 6.95 -0.99
C GLU A 456 -15.27 5.68 -0.78
N SER A 457 -15.52 4.95 0.32
CA SER A 457 -14.94 3.63 0.61
C SER A 457 -15.87 2.80 1.49
N TYR A 458 -15.79 1.48 1.39
CA TYR A 458 -16.55 0.55 2.26
C TYR A 458 -15.74 0.16 3.52
N SER A 459 -14.86 1.04 3.98
CA SER A 459 -14.22 0.87 5.29
C SER A 459 -15.26 1.05 6.41
N LEU A 460 -15.03 0.41 7.56
CA LEU A 460 -15.87 0.60 8.74
C LEU A 460 -16.00 2.08 9.10
N LYS A 461 -14.88 2.81 9.08
CA LYS A 461 -14.82 4.24 9.37
C LYS A 461 -15.71 5.08 8.45
N ALA A 462 -15.68 4.82 7.15
CA ALA A 462 -16.49 5.56 6.18
C ALA A 462 -17.99 5.25 6.34
N ILE A 463 -18.35 3.98 6.47
CA ILE A 463 -19.74 3.56 6.62
C ILE A 463 -20.33 4.08 7.93
N ALA A 464 -19.68 3.82 9.08
CA ALA A 464 -20.22 4.22 10.37
C ALA A 464 -20.33 5.75 10.51
N ARG A 465 -19.38 6.53 9.95
CA ARG A 465 -19.49 8.01 9.87
C ARG A 465 -20.68 8.46 9.04
N SER A 466 -20.96 7.80 7.91
CA SER A 466 -22.16 8.10 7.11
C SER A 466 -23.46 7.84 7.88
N LEU A 467 -23.41 6.97 8.90
CA LEU A 467 -24.50 6.67 9.82
C LEU A 467 -24.48 7.52 11.10
N GLY A 468 -23.58 8.50 11.20
CA GLY A 468 -23.48 9.43 12.32
C GLY A 468 -22.61 8.97 13.49
N PHE A 469 -21.91 7.84 13.39
CA PHE A 469 -20.95 7.42 14.41
C PHE A 469 -19.66 8.24 14.34
N GLN A 470 -19.11 8.60 15.49
CA GLN A 470 -17.86 9.34 15.62
C GLN A 470 -16.93 8.59 16.58
N TRP A 471 -15.72 8.29 16.11
CA TRP A 471 -14.63 7.82 16.96
C TRP A 471 -14.27 8.91 17.98
N ARG A 472 -13.96 8.50 19.21
CA ARG A 472 -13.53 9.40 20.29
C ARG A 472 -12.26 10.15 19.92
N ASP A 473 -11.34 9.49 19.23
CA ASP A 473 -10.19 10.13 18.58
C ASP A 473 -10.37 10.11 17.04
N PRO A 474 -10.64 11.26 16.40
CA PRO A 474 -10.78 11.35 14.94
C PRO A 474 -9.52 10.94 14.15
N ALA A 475 -8.33 11.13 14.72
CA ALA A 475 -7.03 10.92 14.09
C ALA A 475 -6.55 9.45 14.18
N SER A 476 -7.10 8.69 15.12
CA SER A 476 -6.80 7.26 15.31
C SER A 476 -7.09 6.40 14.06
N SER A 477 -6.27 5.37 13.87
CA SER A 477 -6.42 4.36 12.81
C SER A 477 -5.70 3.06 13.20
N GLY A 478 -6.07 1.92 12.62
CA GLY A 478 -5.34 0.66 12.85
C GLY A 478 -3.84 0.76 12.52
N ALA A 479 -3.46 1.57 11.53
CA ALA A 479 -2.06 1.89 11.22
C ALA A 479 -1.34 2.57 12.40
N GLN A 480 -2.06 3.43 13.13
CA GLN A 480 -1.54 4.12 14.30
C GLN A 480 -1.43 3.17 15.51
N CYS A 481 -2.38 2.23 15.67
CA CYS A 481 -2.31 1.19 16.71
C CYS A 481 -1.02 0.35 16.64
N ILE A 482 -0.55 0.06 15.42
CA ILE A 482 0.74 -0.62 15.19
C ILE A 482 1.91 0.18 15.79
N VAL A 483 1.92 1.50 15.57
CA VAL A 483 3.00 2.37 16.08
C VAL A 483 2.92 2.50 17.60
N TRP A 484 1.73 2.77 18.13
CA TRP A 484 1.50 2.88 19.57
C TRP A 484 1.88 1.60 20.31
N TYR A 485 1.60 0.43 19.73
CA TYR A 485 1.98 -0.85 20.32
C TYR A 485 3.49 -1.06 20.34
N ASP A 486 4.21 -0.73 19.25
CA ASP A 486 5.67 -0.82 19.22
C ASP A 486 6.34 0.16 20.21
N GLN A 487 5.81 1.38 20.31
CA GLN A 487 6.25 2.35 21.31
C GLN A 487 6.01 1.82 22.72
N TRP A 488 4.83 1.26 22.98
CA TRP A 488 4.50 0.65 24.27
C TRP A 488 5.43 -0.52 24.63
N LEU A 489 5.75 -1.42 23.69
CA LEU A 489 6.70 -2.52 23.91
C LEU A 489 8.12 -2.02 24.22
N LYS A 490 8.59 -0.96 23.55
CA LYS A 490 9.91 -0.35 23.84
C LYS A 490 9.99 0.14 25.29
N THR A 491 8.93 0.77 25.81
CA THR A 491 8.87 1.21 27.22
C THR A 491 8.96 0.07 28.24
N LYS A 492 8.68 -1.19 27.84
CA LYS A 492 8.82 -2.36 28.72
C LYS A 492 10.22 -2.97 28.70
N THR A 493 10.91 -2.86 27.56
CA THR A 493 12.19 -3.52 27.32
C THR A 493 13.36 -2.69 27.83
N GLU A 494 13.28 -1.38 27.62
CA GLU A 494 14.22 -0.42 28.17
C GLU A 494 13.73 -0.09 29.59
N ASN A 495 14.45 -0.54 30.63
CA ASN A 495 14.21 -0.17 32.05
C ASN A 495 14.48 1.34 32.26
N LEU A 496 13.81 2.19 31.49
CA LEU A 496 13.80 3.62 31.64
C LEU A 496 13.04 3.91 32.93
N ALA A 497 13.79 4.05 34.02
CA ALA A 497 13.36 4.72 35.23
C ALA A 497 13.18 6.23 34.94
N ASP A 498 12.30 6.54 33.99
CA ASP A 498 11.97 7.87 33.52
C ASP A 498 10.60 8.25 34.14
N PRO A 499 10.30 9.52 34.46
CA PRO A 499 9.02 9.95 35.06
C PRO A 499 7.77 9.68 34.18
N ALA A 500 7.91 8.98 33.06
CA ALA A 500 6.93 8.71 32.02
C ALA A 500 6.03 7.47 32.25
N SER A 501 5.73 7.10 33.51
CA SER A 501 4.66 6.12 33.78
C SER A 501 3.30 6.59 33.23
N GLN A 502 3.13 7.89 33.00
CA GLN A 502 1.93 8.48 32.41
C GLN A 502 1.82 8.19 30.91
N THR A 503 2.91 8.38 30.14
CA THR A 503 2.96 8.15 28.68
C THR A 503 2.81 6.67 28.28
N LYS A 504 3.25 5.74 29.14
CA LYS A 504 3.04 4.30 28.92
C LYS A 504 1.56 3.90 28.90
N ASN A 505 0.76 4.53 29.76
CA ASN A 505 -0.67 4.25 29.83
C ASN A 505 -1.42 4.90 28.66
N GLU A 506 -0.95 6.05 28.16
CA GLU A 506 -1.58 6.79 27.06
C GLU A 506 -1.64 6.00 25.74
N TYR A 507 -0.56 5.32 25.35
CA TYR A 507 -0.58 4.50 24.12
C TYR A 507 -1.55 3.32 24.23
N LEU A 508 -1.51 2.59 25.34
CA LEU A 508 -2.41 1.46 25.56
C LEU A 508 -3.87 1.92 25.67
N GLU A 509 -4.13 3.00 26.39
CA GLU A 509 -5.47 3.60 26.51
C GLU A 509 -6.00 4.03 25.14
N SER A 510 -5.17 4.64 24.30
CA SER A 510 -5.54 5.04 22.94
C SER A 510 -5.89 3.83 22.07
N ILE A 511 -5.09 2.75 22.15
CA ILE A 511 -5.38 1.48 21.47
C ILE A 511 -6.72 0.89 21.95
N LEU A 512 -6.95 0.84 23.27
CA LEU A 512 -8.19 0.29 23.84
C LEU A 512 -9.43 1.11 23.45
N ILE A 513 -9.31 2.44 23.46
CA ILE A 513 -10.36 3.36 23.01
C ILE A 513 -10.69 3.11 21.54
N TYR A 514 -9.66 3.01 20.69
CA TYR A 514 -9.83 2.77 19.26
C TYR A 514 -10.54 1.43 18.98
N ASN A 515 -10.06 0.35 19.60
CA ASN A 515 -10.61 -0.99 19.41
C ASN A 515 -12.05 -1.11 19.97
N GLU A 516 -12.35 -0.45 21.09
CA GLU A 516 -13.73 -0.33 21.59
C GLU A 516 -14.62 0.45 20.60
N ASP A 517 -14.11 1.53 20.01
CA ASP A 517 -14.84 2.30 19.00
C ASP A 517 -15.12 1.48 17.73
N ASP A 518 -14.20 0.62 17.29
CA ASP A 518 -14.42 -0.27 16.14
C ASP A 518 -15.50 -1.35 16.45
N CYS A 519 -15.52 -1.89 17.67
CA CYS A 519 -16.60 -2.77 18.12
C CYS A 519 -17.97 -2.04 18.12
N ARG A 520 -18.01 -0.81 18.66
CA ARG A 520 -19.22 0.03 18.71
C ARG A 520 -19.68 0.47 17.32
N ALA A 521 -18.76 0.83 16.44
CA ALA A 521 -19.05 1.17 15.05
C ALA A 521 -19.68 -0.04 14.33
N THR A 522 -19.13 -1.24 14.52
CA THR A 522 -19.69 -2.47 13.95
C THR A 522 -21.12 -2.71 14.46
N TYR A 523 -21.38 -2.46 15.75
CA TYR A 523 -22.73 -2.50 16.31
C TYR A 523 -23.67 -1.50 15.62
N VAL A 524 -23.27 -0.24 15.46
CA VAL A 524 -24.08 0.78 14.77
C VAL A 524 -24.39 0.37 13.33
N VAL A 525 -23.40 -0.13 12.58
CA VAL A 525 -23.60 -0.57 11.20
C VAL A 525 -24.57 -1.76 11.14
N LYS A 526 -24.40 -2.74 12.03
CA LYS A 526 -25.29 -3.91 12.11
C LYS A 526 -26.73 -3.49 12.43
N ASP A 527 -26.93 -2.66 13.45
CA ASP A 527 -28.26 -2.25 13.91
C ASP A 527 -28.98 -1.39 12.85
N TRP A 528 -28.23 -0.54 12.14
CA TRP A 528 -28.74 0.17 10.97
C TRP A 528 -29.12 -0.78 9.83
N LEU A 529 -28.27 -1.75 9.51
CA LEU A 529 -28.52 -2.68 8.40
C LEU A 529 -29.77 -3.52 8.63
N VAL A 530 -30.03 -3.94 9.87
CA VAL A 530 -31.30 -4.59 10.25
C VAL A 530 -32.47 -3.66 9.89
N LYS A 531 -32.49 -2.44 10.43
CA LYS A 531 -33.57 -1.46 10.21
C LYS A 531 -33.75 -1.05 8.75
N PHE A 532 -32.70 -1.11 7.94
CA PHE A 532 -32.72 -0.71 6.55
C PHE A 532 -33.29 -1.80 5.64
N LEU A 533 -33.04 -3.08 5.97
CA LEU A 533 -33.47 -4.23 5.17
C LEU A 533 -34.79 -4.87 5.65
N THR A 534 -35.28 -4.51 6.85
CA THR A 534 -36.57 -4.92 7.40
C THR A 534 -37.53 -3.75 7.47
#